data_AF-A0A7N2R455-F1
#
_entry.id   AF-A0A7N2R455-F1
#
_cell.length_a   1.000
_cell.length_b   1.000
_cell.length_c   1.000
_cell.angle_alpha   90.00
_cell.angle_beta   90.00
_cell.angle_gamma   90.00
#
_symmetry.space_group_name_H-M   'P 1'
#
loop_
_entity.id
_entity.type
_entity.pdbx_description
1 polymer ?
#
loop_
_entity_poly.entity_id
_entity_poly.type
_entity_poly.pdbx_seq_one_letter_code
_entity_poly.pdbx_strand_id
1 'polypeptide(L)'
;MFVYSIDDPKKTDRLLLLDGAKERLKLFKANLLEEGSFDSVVDECVGVFHTASPVFLAASDPQAELIDPAVKGTLNVLKSCSKFSSIKRFIVTSSIVAIMCSRKPLTPVVILDETWFSDPVTCEESKLWYVLSKTLAEEAAWKFAKENGIDMITMNPGPVIGPLLQSTTTFSVDTILNLINVLNNVLFSRYLNCIIFVDIRDVENAHIQAFETPSASGRYCLVERVTPHSETQDIG
;
A
#
# COMPACT_ATOMS: atom_id res chain seq x y z
N MET A 1 -10.10 7.42 11.82
CA MET A 1 -10.01 6.81 10.46
C MET A 1 -10.47 7.82 9.43
N PHE A 2 -9.75 7.91 8.31
CA PHE A 2 -10.07 8.83 7.22
C PHE A 2 -11.02 8.18 6.22
N VAL A 3 -12.06 8.92 5.82
CA VAL A 3 -12.92 8.53 4.69
C VAL A 3 -13.15 9.74 3.80
N TYR A 4 -13.14 9.53 2.48
CA TYR A 4 -13.39 10.60 1.51
C TYR A 4 -14.80 11.19 1.66
N SER A 5 -15.78 10.35 2.03
CA SER A 5 -17.15 10.74 2.33
C SER A 5 -17.61 10.00 3.58
N ILE A 6 -17.99 10.75 4.62
CA ILE A 6 -18.63 10.21 5.82
C ILE A 6 -20.11 9.89 5.58
N ASP A 7 -20.71 10.51 4.56
CA ASP A 7 -22.14 10.42 4.24
C ASP A 7 -22.46 9.29 3.26
N ASP A 8 -21.48 8.44 2.90
CA ASP A 8 -21.68 7.27 2.04
C ASP A 8 -21.83 6.01 2.92
N PRO A 9 -23.06 5.53 3.19
CA PRO A 9 -23.30 4.42 4.11
C PRO A 9 -22.64 3.13 3.62
N LYS A 10 -22.43 2.97 2.30
CA LYS A 10 -21.71 1.82 1.74
C LYS A 10 -20.26 1.74 2.21
N LYS A 11 -19.66 2.89 2.56
CA LYS A 11 -18.29 2.99 3.04
C LYS A 11 -18.19 3.04 4.56
N THR A 12 -19.22 3.57 5.24
CA THR A 12 -19.13 3.86 6.68
C THR A 12 -19.88 2.89 7.58
N ASP A 13 -21.03 2.35 7.16
CA ASP A 13 -21.90 1.54 8.04
C ASP A 13 -21.17 0.34 8.64
N ARG A 14 -20.41 -0.37 7.81
CA ARG A 14 -19.69 -1.59 8.23
C ARG A 14 -18.58 -1.30 9.22
N LEU A 15 -17.94 -0.13 9.11
CA LEU A 15 -16.91 0.30 10.04
C LEU A 15 -17.53 0.63 11.41
N LEU A 16 -18.70 1.25 11.41
CA LEU A 16 -19.45 1.60 12.61
C LEU A 16 -20.07 0.38 13.32
N LEU A 17 -20.20 -0.75 12.61
CA LEU A 17 -20.66 -2.03 13.15
C LEU A 17 -19.55 -2.89 13.77
N LEU A 18 -18.27 -2.51 13.64
CA LEU A 18 -17.17 -3.25 14.24
C LEU A 18 -17.21 -3.20 15.78
N ASP A 19 -16.74 -4.27 16.41
CA ASP A 19 -16.68 -4.36 17.87
C ASP A 19 -15.83 -3.23 18.46
N GLY A 20 -16.45 -2.42 19.33
CA GLY A 20 -15.81 -1.28 19.96
C GLY A 20 -15.74 -0.01 19.11
N ALA A 21 -16.34 0.01 17.92
CA ALA A 21 -16.35 1.18 17.05
C ALA A 21 -17.08 2.36 17.68
N LYS A 22 -18.20 2.13 18.37
CA LYS A 22 -19.00 3.20 19.01
C LYS A 22 -18.20 3.98 20.06
N GLU A 23 -17.26 3.33 20.72
CA GLU A 23 -16.45 3.90 21.79
C GLU A 23 -15.12 4.49 21.29
N ARG A 24 -14.52 3.90 20.24
CA ARG A 24 -13.13 4.19 19.85
C ARG A 24 -12.94 4.61 18.40
N LEU A 25 -13.92 4.39 17.51
CA LEU A 25 -13.82 4.78 16.11
C LEU A 25 -14.40 6.18 15.90
N LYS A 26 -13.54 7.11 15.48
CA LYS A 26 -13.95 8.41 14.96
C LYS A 26 -13.67 8.46 13.45
N LEU A 27 -14.70 8.78 12.68
CA LEU A 27 -14.60 8.99 11.23
C LEU A 27 -14.41 10.48 10.95
N PHE A 28 -13.43 10.79 10.11
CA PHE A 28 -13.14 12.15 9.67
C PHE A 28 -13.20 12.20 8.15
N LYS A 29 -13.81 13.27 7.62
CA LYS A 29 -13.75 13.59 6.20
C LYS A 29 -12.39 14.18 5.90
N ALA A 30 -11.66 13.58 4.96
CA ALA A 30 -10.41 14.12 4.46
C ALA A 30 -10.22 13.79 2.98
N ASN A 31 -9.58 14.68 2.25
CA ASN A 31 -9.24 14.48 0.84
C ASN A 31 -7.73 14.42 0.68
N LEU A 32 -7.27 13.32 0.08
CA LEU A 32 -5.87 13.02 -0.13
C LEU A 32 -5.14 14.13 -0.92
N LEU A 33 -5.83 14.78 -1.86
CA LEU A 33 -5.28 15.82 -2.73
C LEU A 33 -5.49 17.26 -2.23
N GLU A 34 -6.21 17.45 -1.13
CA GLU A 34 -6.46 18.76 -0.54
C GLU A 34 -5.42 19.05 0.55
N GLU A 35 -4.54 20.02 0.32
CA GLU A 35 -3.46 20.34 1.25
C GLU A 35 -4.02 20.74 2.63
N GLY A 36 -3.47 20.14 3.69
CA GLY A 36 -3.89 20.41 5.08
C GLY A 36 -5.16 19.69 5.52
N SER A 37 -5.81 18.90 4.65
CA SER A 37 -7.03 18.15 4.97
C SER A 37 -6.86 17.13 6.12
N PHE A 38 -5.61 16.80 6.47
CA PHE A 38 -5.28 15.86 7.54
C PHE A 38 -4.81 16.54 8.83
N ASP A 39 -4.56 17.86 8.83
CA ASP A 39 -3.90 18.57 9.93
C ASP A 39 -4.63 18.39 11.28
N SER A 40 -5.94 18.66 11.31
CA SER A 40 -6.73 18.56 12.54
C SER A 40 -6.93 17.14 13.05
N VAL A 41 -6.75 16.14 12.19
CA VAL A 41 -7.04 14.74 12.51
C VAL A 41 -5.79 14.02 13.01
N VAL A 42 -4.62 14.41 12.52
CA VAL A 42 -3.34 13.86 13.02
C VAL A 42 -2.88 14.58 14.29
N ASP A 43 -3.48 15.72 14.63
CA ASP A 43 -3.27 16.36 15.92
C ASP A 43 -3.59 15.38 17.06
N GLU A 44 -2.78 15.41 18.11
CA GLU A 44 -2.81 14.49 19.26
C GLU A 44 -2.62 12.99 18.94
N CYS A 45 -2.45 12.58 17.68
CA CYS A 45 -2.11 11.20 17.34
C CYS A 45 -0.65 10.89 17.72
N VAL A 46 -0.41 9.62 18.10
CA VAL A 46 0.94 9.09 18.39
C VAL A 46 1.51 8.34 17.18
N GLY A 47 0.64 7.79 16.33
CA GLY A 47 1.01 7.08 15.13
C GLY A 47 0.01 7.31 14.02
N VAL A 48 0.49 7.26 12.78
CA VAL A 48 -0.37 7.39 11.59
C VAL A 48 -0.11 6.20 10.66
N PHE A 49 -1.19 5.55 10.24
CA PHE A 49 -1.18 4.48 9.25
C PHE A 49 -1.76 5.00 7.95
N HIS A 50 -0.89 5.28 6.98
CA HIS A 50 -1.29 5.75 5.65
C HIS A 50 -1.43 4.58 4.69
N THR A 51 -2.68 4.09 4.55
CA THR A 51 -3.03 2.97 3.68
C THR A 51 -3.70 3.42 2.37
N ALA A 52 -4.07 4.69 2.27
CA ALA A 52 -4.87 5.22 1.17
C ALA A 52 -4.02 5.46 -0.08
N SER A 53 -4.32 4.75 -1.16
CA SER A 53 -3.63 4.92 -2.44
C SER A 53 -4.53 4.41 -3.58
N PRO A 54 -4.52 5.02 -4.77
CA PRO A 54 -5.21 4.48 -5.93
C PRO A 54 -4.66 3.10 -6.30
N VAL A 55 -5.54 2.16 -6.68
CA VAL A 55 -5.14 0.82 -7.12
C VAL A 55 -5.91 0.42 -8.38
N PHE A 56 -5.32 0.72 -9.53
CA PHE A 56 -5.77 0.23 -10.83
C PHE A 56 -4.59 0.14 -11.81
N LEU A 57 -4.63 -0.85 -12.72
CA LEU A 57 -3.53 -1.15 -13.65
C LEU A 57 -3.57 -0.33 -14.95
N ALA A 58 -4.73 0.21 -15.30
CA ALA A 58 -4.94 0.98 -16.52
C ALA A 58 -5.53 2.34 -16.17
N ALA A 59 -4.93 3.39 -16.72
CA ALA A 59 -5.35 4.77 -16.57
C ALA A 59 -5.29 5.42 -17.96
N SER A 60 -6.23 6.31 -18.27
CA SER A 60 -6.19 7.06 -19.53
C SER A 60 -5.14 8.17 -19.45
N ASP A 61 -5.05 8.82 -18.29
CA ASP A 61 -3.98 9.71 -17.89
C ASP A 61 -3.26 9.14 -16.65
N PRO A 62 -2.19 8.34 -16.83
CA PRO A 62 -1.43 7.78 -15.71
C PRO A 62 -0.85 8.82 -14.76
N GLN A 63 -0.52 10.02 -15.26
CA GLN A 63 0.03 11.07 -14.43
C GLN A 63 -1.03 11.58 -13.46
N ALA A 64 -2.18 12.00 -13.97
CA ALA A 64 -3.26 12.58 -13.16
C ALA A 64 -4.01 11.56 -12.31
N GLU A 65 -4.15 10.32 -12.79
CA GLU A 65 -4.99 9.30 -12.15
C GLU A 65 -4.21 8.40 -11.17
N LEU A 66 -2.91 8.15 -11.40
CA LEU A 66 -2.11 7.23 -10.58
C LEU A 66 -0.93 7.92 -9.88
N ILE A 67 -0.06 8.56 -10.64
CA ILE A 67 1.22 9.07 -10.11
C ILE A 67 0.98 10.25 -9.18
N ASP A 68 0.26 11.28 -9.64
CA ASP A 68 -0.02 12.47 -8.85
C ASP A 68 -0.76 12.15 -7.55
N PRO A 69 -1.85 11.36 -7.54
CA PRO A 69 -2.56 11.07 -6.30
C PRO A 69 -1.75 10.19 -5.34
N ALA A 70 -0.92 9.28 -5.84
CA ALA A 70 -0.04 8.48 -4.98
C ALA A 70 1.05 9.34 -4.32
N VAL A 71 1.76 10.16 -5.11
CA VAL A 71 2.89 10.98 -4.62
C VAL A 71 2.38 12.16 -3.79
N LYS A 72 1.52 13.02 -4.37
CA LYS A 72 1.01 14.22 -3.69
C LYS A 72 0.21 13.85 -2.46
N GLY A 73 -0.57 12.77 -2.55
CA GLY A 73 -1.35 12.25 -1.44
C GLY A 73 -0.51 11.82 -0.26
N THR A 74 0.50 10.99 -0.51
CA THR A 74 1.41 10.52 0.54
C THR A 74 2.15 11.67 1.19
N LEU A 75 2.66 12.61 0.38
CA LEU A 75 3.32 13.81 0.89
C LEU A 75 2.38 14.71 1.69
N ASN A 76 1.10 14.81 1.31
CA ASN A 76 0.12 15.62 2.03
C ASN A 76 -0.07 15.10 3.47
N VAL A 77 -0.28 13.79 3.64
CA VAL A 77 -0.42 13.18 4.98
C VAL A 77 0.88 13.35 5.78
N LEU A 78 2.04 13.11 5.17
CA LEU A 78 3.34 13.30 5.82
C LEU A 78 3.58 14.75 6.26
N LYS A 79 3.24 15.73 5.42
CA LYS A 79 3.31 17.15 5.75
C LYS A 79 2.39 17.52 6.91
N SER A 80 1.22 16.92 7.02
CA SER A 80 0.38 17.10 8.21
C SER A 80 1.05 16.51 9.44
N CYS A 81 1.61 15.29 9.34
CA CYS A 81 2.31 14.65 10.46
C CYS A 81 3.53 15.45 10.94
N SER A 82 4.29 16.06 10.03
CA SER A 82 5.48 16.84 10.36
C SER A 82 5.20 18.10 11.17
N LYS A 83 3.95 18.56 11.23
CA LYS A 83 3.54 19.73 12.02
C LYS A 83 3.39 19.43 13.51
N PHE A 84 3.24 18.16 13.89
CA PHE A 84 2.89 17.77 15.26
C PHE A 84 3.95 16.86 15.88
N SER A 85 4.54 17.29 17.00
CA SER A 85 5.55 16.53 17.74
C SER A 85 4.98 15.32 18.50
N SER A 86 3.65 15.20 18.57
CA SER A 86 2.96 14.04 19.13
C SER A 86 3.16 12.79 18.29
N ILE A 87 3.30 12.93 16.97
CA ILE A 87 3.52 11.82 16.05
C ILE A 87 4.91 11.23 16.31
N LYS A 88 4.93 9.94 16.69
CA LYS A 88 6.15 9.19 16.96
C LYS A 88 6.55 8.28 15.82
N ARG A 89 5.59 7.84 15.01
CA ARG A 89 5.86 6.94 13.90
C ARG A 89 4.83 7.04 12.80
N PHE A 90 5.30 7.04 11.55
CA PHE A 90 4.49 7.02 10.34
C PHE A 90 4.64 5.67 9.64
N ILE A 91 3.56 4.90 9.54
CA ILE A 91 3.54 3.64 8.80
C ILE A 91 2.83 3.88 7.48
N VAL A 92 3.47 3.54 6.36
CA VAL A 92 2.87 3.66 5.02
C VAL A 92 2.75 2.31 4.34
N THR A 93 1.57 2.05 3.77
CA THR A 93 1.35 0.88 2.90
C THR A 93 1.86 1.18 1.50
N SER A 94 3.07 0.71 1.22
CA SER A 94 3.64 0.67 -0.12
C SER A 94 3.22 -0.64 -0.82
N SER A 95 4.11 -1.27 -1.59
CA SER A 95 3.86 -2.53 -2.27
C SER A 95 5.17 -3.23 -2.63
N ILE A 96 5.12 -4.56 -2.81
CA ILE A 96 6.24 -5.34 -3.35
C ILE A 96 6.67 -4.85 -4.75
N VAL A 97 5.77 -4.20 -5.50
CA VAL A 97 6.10 -3.66 -6.82
C VAL A 97 7.08 -2.49 -6.75
N ALA A 98 7.25 -1.83 -5.60
CA ALA A 98 8.31 -0.84 -5.38
C ALA A 98 9.69 -1.48 -5.10
N ILE A 99 9.75 -2.80 -5.02
CA ILE A 99 10.98 -3.58 -4.73
C ILE A 99 11.43 -4.37 -5.97
N MET A 100 10.50 -5.09 -6.62
CA MET A 100 10.87 -6.15 -7.58
C MET A 100 11.22 -5.69 -9.01
N CYS A 101 10.75 -4.53 -9.45
CA CYS A 101 10.86 -4.09 -10.85
C CYS A 101 12.18 -3.35 -11.11
N SER A 102 13.30 -4.04 -10.89
CA SER A 102 14.63 -3.49 -11.12
C SER A 102 15.21 -3.93 -12.48
N ARG A 103 16.32 -3.31 -12.91
CA ARG A 103 17.08 -3.74 -14.09
C ARG A 103 17.81 -5.08 -13.91
N LYS A 104 17.88 -5.60 -12.68
CA LYS A 104 18.56 -6.87 -12.40
C LYS A 104 17.67 -8.03 -12.85
N PRO A 105 18.21 -9.05 -13.53
CA PRO A 105 17.43 -10.19 -13.95
C PRO A 105 16.92 -10.97 -12.73
N LEU A 106 15.62 -11.25 -12.70
CA LEU A 106 15.00 -12.14 -11.73
C LEU A 106 15.23 -13.57 -12.23
N THR A 107 16.15 -14.30 -11.59
CA THR A 107 16.35 -15.73 -11.83
C THR A 107 15.78 -16.52 -10.65
N PRO A 108 15.50 -17.84 -10.80
CA PRO A 108 14.93 -18.64 -9.71
C PRO A 108 15.76 -18.68 -8.41
N VAL A 109 17.04 -18.28 -8.47
CA VAL A 109 17.94 -18.22 -7.31
C VAL A 109 18.00 -16.82 -6.66
N VAL A 110 17.35 -15.82 -7.25
CA VAL A 110 17.31 -14.47 -6.69
C VAL A 110 16.33 -14.44 -5.53
N ILE A 111 16.84 -14.08 -4.35
CA ILE A 111 16.02 -13.73 -3.19
C ILE A 111 15.80 -12.22 -3.25
N LEU A 112 14.53 -11.82 -3.34
CA LEU A 112 14.14 -10.43 -3.21
C LEU A 112 14.04 -10.09 -1.73
N ASP A 113 14.67 -8.99 -1.34
CA ASP A 113 14.62 -8.44 0.01
C ASP A 113 14.46 -6.91 -0.04
N GLU A 114 14.42 -6.29 1.12
CA GLU A 114 14.21 -4.86 1.32
C GLU A 114 15.33 -3.97 0.74
N THR A 115 16.48 -4.55 0.36
CA THR A 115 17.58 -3.83 -0.27
C THR A 115 17.36 -3.59 -1.77
N TRP A 116 16.34 -4.24 -2.35
CA TRP A 116 15.96 -4.06 -3.74
C TRP A 116 15.00 -2.89 -3.93
N PHE A 117 15.21 -2.13 -5.00
CA PHE A 117 14.36 -1.02 -5.38
C PHE A 117 13.98 -1.19 -6.85
N SER A 118 12.70 -0.94 -7.15
CA SER A 118 12.25 -0.82 -8.52
C SER A 118 12.91 0.39 -9.18
N ASP A 119 13.21 0.30 -10.47
CA ASP A 119 13.80 1.40 -11.24
C ASP A 119 12.69 2.23 -11.90
N PRO A 120 12.46 3.50 -11.50
CA PRO A 120 11.42 4.34 -12.07
C PRO A 120 11.54 4.48 -13.60
N VAL A 121 12.76 4.59 -14.12
CA VAL A 121 13.01 4.73 -15.57
C VAL A 121 12.53 3.49 -16.32
N THR A 122 12.91 2.30 -15.86
CA THR A 122 12.43 1.03 -16.45
C THR A 122 10.91 0.91 -16.38
N CYS A 123 10.31 1.34 -15.26
CA CYS A 123 8.86 1.30 -15.09
C CYS A 123 8.14 2.22 -16.08
N GLU A 124 8.65 3.44 -16.29
CA GLU A 124 8.12 4.40 -17.25
C GLU A 124 8.28 3.92 -18.70
N GLU A 125 9.47 3.48 -19.10
CA GLU A 125 9.76 2.95 -20.44
C GLU A 125 8.88 1.74 -20.78
N SER A 126 8.61 0.89 -19.79
CA SER A 126 7.75 -0.28 -19.91
C SER A 126 6.26 0.00 -19.70
N LYS A 127 5.87 1.27 -19.48
CA LYS A 127 4.49 1.72 -19.21
C LYS A 127 3.84 1.00 -18.01
N LEU A 128 4.64 0.65 -17.02
CA LEU A 128 4.20 0.01 -15.78
C LEU A 128 3.75 1.08 -14.77
N TRP A 129 2.69 1.82 -15.11
CA TRP A 129 2.31 3.05 -14.41
C TRP A 129 1.98 2.88 -12.92
N TYR A 130 1.32 1.77 -12.56
CA TYR A 130 1.05 1.46 -11.16
C TYR A 130 2.34 1.16 -10.37
N VAL A 131 3.29 0.46 -11.00
CA VAL A 131 4.60 0.18 -10.40
C VAL A 131 5.37 1.49 -10.21
N LEU A 132 5.35 2.36 -11.24
CA LEU A 132 5.98 3.66 -11.19
C LEU A 132 5.36 4.54 -10.08
N SER A 133 4.04 4.60 -9.97
CA SER A 133 3.37 5.43 -8.97
C SER A 133 3.71 5.00 -7.54
N LYS A 134 3.73 3.68 -7.27
CA LYS A 134 4.14 3.13 -5.96
C LYS A 134 5.61 3.40 -5.66
N THR A 135 6.49 3.23 -6.64
CA THR A 135 7.93 3.48 -6.50
C THR A 135 8.20 4.95 -6.16
N LEU A 136 7.66 5.87 -6.97
CA LEU A 136 7.86 7.31 -6.77
C LEU A 136 7.23 7.82 -5.47
N ALA A 137 6.06 7.29 -5.07
CA ALA A 137 5.43 7.68 -3.81
C ALA A 137 6.28 7.25 -2.60
N GLU A 138 6.85 6.04 -2.62
CA GLU A 138 7.72 5.55 -1.54
C GLU A 138 9.04 6.34 -1.48
N GLU A 139 9.68 6.60 -2.63
CA GLU A 139 10.90 7.43 -2.71
C GLU A 139 10.67 8.84 -2.17
N ALA A 140 9.56 9.48 -2.58
CA ALA A 140 9.20 10.81 -2.11
C ALA A 140 8.92 10.82 -0.59
N ALA A 141 8.24 9.79 -0.08
CA ALA A 141 7.96 9.63 1.34
C ALA A 141 9.24 9.50 2.16
N TRP A 142 10.18 8.63 1.75
CA TRP A 142 11.46 8.45 2.44
C TRP A 142 12.31 9.71 2.43
N LYS A 143 12.37 10.40 1.29
CA LYS A 143 13.09 11.67 1.17
C LYS A 143 12.52 12.69 2.15
N PHE A 144 11.21 12.90 2.13
CA PHE A 144 10.55 13.86 3.02
C PHE A 144 10.73 13.49 4.50
N ALA A 145 10.52 12.22 4.86
CA ALA A 145 10.67 11.74 6.23
C ALA A 145 12.09 11.97 6.76
N LYS A 146 13.12 11.66 5.96
CA LYS A 146 14.52 11.91 6.31
C LYS A 146 14.83 13.39 6.49
N GLU A 147 14.35 14.24 5.58
CA GLU A 147 14.57 15.69 5.65
C GLU A 147 13.88 16.35 6.86
N ASN A 148 12.80 15.75 7.36
CA ASN A 148 12.00 16.29 8.46
C ASN A 148 12.14 15.49 9.77
N GLY A 149 13.06 14.52 9.84
CA GLY A 149 13.31 13.73 11.06
C GLY A 149 12.12 12.87 11.51
N ILE A 150 11.29 12.40 10.58
CA ILE A 150 10.13 11.56 10.87
C ILE A 150 10.56 10.10 10.90
N ASP A 151 10.26 9.39 12.00
CA ASP A 151 10.38 7.93 12.06
C ASP A 151 9.31 7.30 11.16
N MET A 152 9.75 6.68 10.06
CA MET A 152 8.88 6.11 9.04
C MET A 152 9.23 4.65 8.79
N ILE A 153 8.20 3.83 8.57
CA ILE A 153 8.32 2.44 8.12
C ILE A 153 7.41 2.22 6.91
N THR A 154 7.91 1.50 5.90
CA THR A 154 7.10 1.08 4.76
C THR A 154 6.75 -0.40 4.86
N MET A 155 5.49 -0.72 4.64
CA MET A 155 5.02 -2.08 4.48
C MET A 155 4.84 -2.36 2.99
N ASN A 156 5.46 -3.42 2.47
CA ASN A 156 5.53 -3.73 1.05
C ASN A 156 4.80 -5.06 0.75
N PRO A 157 3.46 -5.09 0.81
CA PRO A 157 2.70 -6.30 0.54
C PRO A 157 2.72 -6.72 -0.92
N GLY A 158 2.71 -8.03 -1.13
CA GLY A 158 2.28 -8.65 -2.39
C GLY A 158 0.76 -8.56 -2.58
N PRO A 159 0.21 -9.30 -3.56
CA PRO A 159 -1.23 -9.48 -3.70
C PRO A 159 -1.88 -9.95 -2.38
N VAL A 160 -2.81 -9.15 -1.84
CA VAL A 160 -3.43 -9.42 -0.53
C VAL A 160 -4.73 -10.19 -0.70
N ILE A 161 -4.86 -11.31 0.01
CA ILE A 161 -6.02 -12.22 -0.03
C ILE A 161 -6.67 -12.31 1.36
N GLY A 162 -7.89 -12.82 1.45
CA GLY A 162 -8.53 -13.12 2.73
C GLY A 162 -9.95 -12.56 2.87
N PRO A 163 -10.53 -12.63 4.08
CA PRO A 163 -11.91 -12.24 4.32
C PRO A 163 -12.14 -10.74 4.09
N LEU A 164 -13.21 -10.40 3.37
CA LEU A 164 -13.58 -9.01 3.11
C LEU A 164 -14.53 -8.48 4.18
N LEU A 165 -14.17 -7.35 4.79
CA LEU A 165 -15.08 -6.59 5.63
C LEU A 165 -16.14 -5.84 4.81
N GLN A 166 -15.88 -5.54 3.53
CA GLN A 166 -16.76 -4.79 2.61
C GLN A 166 -17.48 -5.68 1.60
N SER A 167 -18.65 -5.24 1.07
CA SER A 167 -19.43 -5.98 0.06
C SER A 167 -18.84 -5.84 -1.33
N THR A 168 -18.02 -4.80 -1.51
CA THR A 168 -17.29 -4.54 -2.73
C THR A 168 -15.97 -5.29 -2.66
N THR A 169 -15.66 -6.00 -3.72
CA THR A 169 -14.37 -6.64 -3.93
C THR A 169 -13.28 -5.57 -3.99
N THR A 170 -12.12 -5.83 -3.38
CA THR A 170 -10.94 -4.98 -3.54
C THR A 170 -10.27 -5.29 -4.87
N PHE A 171 -9.40 -4.40 -5.39
CA PHE A 171 -8.64 -4.70 -6.60
C PHE A 171 -7.88 -6.05 -6.50
N SER A 172 -7.34 -6.40 -5.32
CA SER A 172 -6.69 -7.69 -5.12
C SER A 172 -7.68 -8.85 -5.22
N VAL A 173 -8.84 -8.75 -4.55
CA VAL A 173 -9.89 -9.77 -4.64
C VAL A 173 -10.50 -9.83 -6.04
N ASP A 174 -10.68 -8.72 -6.74
CA ASP A 174 -11.06 -8.70 -8.14
C ASP A 174 -9.98 -9.32 -9.02
N THR A 175 -8.71 -9.11 -8.74
CA THR A 175 -7.60 -9.75 -9.48
C THR A 175 -7.54 -11.24 -9.19
N ILE A 176 -7.95 -11.68 -7.98
CA ILE A 176 -8.06 -13.10 -7.56
C ILE A 176 -9.32 -13.78 -8.12
N LEU A 177 -10.44 -13.07 -8.17
CA LEU A 177 -11.68 -13.54 -8.79
C LEU A 177 -11.55 -13.57 -10.30
N ASN A 178 -10.87 -12.56 -10.86
CA ASN A 178 -10.46 -12.54 -12.26
C ASN A 178 -9.17 -13.31 -12.50
N LEU A 179 -8.58 -13.99 -11.51
CA LEU A 179 -7.29 -14.72 -11.63
C LEU A 179 -7.40 -15.88 -12.64
N ILE A 180 -8.64 -16.32 -12.89
CA ILE A 180 -8.97 -17.24 -13.98
C ILE A 180 -8.72 -16.59 -15.37
N ASN A 181 -8.66 -15.27 -15.50
CA ASN A 181 -8.48 -14.52 -16.76
C ASN A 181 -7.32 -13.48 -16.77
N VAL A 182 -7.00 -12.83 -15.65
CA VAL A 182 -6.09 -11.65 -15.53
C VAL A 182 -4.67 -12.03 -15.10
N LEU A 183 -4.43 -13.25 -14.58
CA LEU A 183 -3.06 -13.79 -14.43
C LEU A 183 -2.28 -13.82 -15.76
N ASN A 184 -2.98 -13.75 -16.89
CA ASN A 184 -2.38 -13.59 -18.21
C ASN A 184 -1.76 -12.21 -18.47
N ASN A 185 -1.98 -11.20 -17.60
CA ASN A 185 -1.42 -9.86 -17.82
C ASN A 185 0.01 -9.73 -17.30
N VAL A 186 0.93 -9.79 -18.28
CA VAL A 186 2.25 -9.13 -18.47
C VAL A 186 3.18 -8.94 -17.26
N LEU A 187 2.75 -8.47 -16.09
CA LEU A 187 3.66 -8.23 -14.96
C LEU A 187 4.07 -9.51 -14.24
N PHE A 188 3.11 -10.41 -13.97
CA PHE A 188 3.42 -11.70 -13.34
C PHE A 188 4.04 -12.66 -14.35
N SER A 189 3.43 -12.83 -15.53
CA SER A 189 3.97 -13.70 -16.59
C SER A 189 5.40 -13.34 -17.06
N ARG A 190 5.80 -12.05 -17.02
CA ARG A 190 7.10 -11.60 -17.55
C ARG A 190 8.22 -11.55 -16.51
N TYR A 191 7.90 -11.52 -15.22
CA TYR A 191 8.88 -11.39 -14.13
C TYR A 191 8.85 -12.52 -13.11
N LEU A 192 7.74 -13.26 -13.00
CA LEU A 192 7.52 -14.26 -11.96
C LEU A 192 6.69 -15.44 -12.53
N ASN A 193 7.32 -16.58 -12.79
CA ASN A 193 6.62 -17.86 -13.05
C ASN A 193 5.89 -18.42 -11.79
N CYS A 194 5.56 -17.54 -10.85
CA CYS A 194 5.09 -17.86 -9.52
C CYS A 194 4.03 -16.87 -9.05
N ILE A 195 3.03 -17.38 -8.34
CA ILE A 195 2.05 -16.58 -7.61
C ILE A 195 2.64 -16.23 -6.25
N ILE A 196 2.66 -14.94 -5.95
CA ILE A 196 2.94 -14.41 -4.61
C ILE A 196 1.65 -13.88 -4.01
N PHE A 197 1.39 -14.21 -2.75
CA PHE A 197 0.27 -13.67 -2.00
C PHE A 197 0.60 -13.53 -0.51
N VAL A 198 -0.24 -12.78 0.19
CA VAL A 198 -0.20 -12.62 1.65
C VAL A 198 -1.63 -12.47 2.19
N ASP A 199 -1.92 -13.06 3.34
CA ASP A 199 -3.22 -12.91 4.00
C ASP A 199 -3.38 -11.49 4.57
N ILE A 200 -4.58 -10.90 4.45
CA ILE A 200 -4.90 -9.57 4.98
C ILE A 200 -4.62 -9.47 6.48
N ARG A 201 -4.85 -10.54 7.24
CA ARG A 201 -4.63 -10.57 8.69
C ARG A 201 -3.14 -10.47 9.01
N ASP A 202 -2.28 -11.05 8.17
CA ASP A 202 -0.82 -10.94 8.33
C ASP A 202 -0.36 -9.52 8.00
N VAL A 203 -0.95 -8.90 6.97
CA VAL A 203 -0.68 -7.49 6.64
C VAL A 203 -1.10 -6.58 7.79
N GLU A 204 -2.30 -6.76 8.36
CA GLU A 204 -2.81 -6.01 9.50
C GLU A 204 -1.89 -6.16 10.72
N ASN A 205 -1.55 -7.40 11.09
CA ASN A 205 -0.65 -7.70 12.21
C ASN A 205 0.74 -7.10 11.99
N ALA A 206 1.26 -7.12 10.77
CA ALA A 206 2.56 -6.56 10.45
C ALA A 206 2.57 -5.03 10.60
N HIS A 207 1.51 -4.33 10.20
CA HIS A 207 1.39 -2.89 10.44
C HIS A 207 1.37 -2.58 11.94
N ILE A 208 0.56 -3.31 12.72
CA ILE A 208 0.48 -3.13 14.19
C ILE A 208 1.86 -3.37 14.83
N GLN A 209 2.51 -4.48 14.51
CA GLN A 209 3.84 -4.81 15.06
C GLN A 209 4.91 -3.79 14.65
N ALA A 210 4.88 -3.30 13.42
CA ALA A 210 5.80 -2.24 12.97
C ALA A 210 5.62 -0.95 13.79
N PHE A 211 4.39 -0.62 14.18
CA PHE A 211 4.13 0.51 15.06
C PHE A 211 4.57 0.26 16.51
N GLU A 212 4.18 -0.89 17.08
CA GLU A 212 4.39 -1.20 18.50
C GLU A 212 5.84 -1.57 18.86
N THR A 213 6.62 -2.07 17.91
CA THR A 213 8.00 -2.54 18.14
C THR A 213 8.97 -1.37 18.04
N PRO A 214 9.61 -0.89 19.13
CA PRO A 214 10.44 0.31 19.08
C PRO A 214 11.64 0.20 18.13
N SER A 215 12.21 -1.00 17.99
CA SER A 215 13.36 -1.28 17.12
C SER A 215 13.00 -1.54 15.64
N ALA A 216 11.71 -1.57 15.29
CA ALA A 216 11.30 -1.73 13.89
C ALA A 216 11.72 -0.50 13.09
N SER A 217 12.26 -0.72 11.89
CA SER A 217 12.76 0.36 11.03
C SER A 217 12.87 -0.09 9.58
N GLY A 218 12.87 0.88 8.66
CA GLY A 218 13.09 0.62 7.24
C GLY A 218 11.84 0.10 6.53
N ARG A 219 12.04 -0.91 5.69
CA ARG A 219 11.02 -1.46 4.78
C ARG A 219 10.73 -2.90 5.20
N TYR A 220 9.56 -3.43 4.89
CA TYR A 220 9.21 -4.82 5.19
C TYR A 220 8.47 -5.47 4.02
N CYS A 221 9.05 -6.49 3.40
CA CYS A 221 8.38 -7.35 2.43
C CYS A 221 7.31 -8.18 3.13
N LEU A 222 6.05 -8.08 2.68
CA LEU A 222 4.96 -8.92 3.18
C LEU A 222 4.49 -9.86 2.07
N VAL A 223 5.14 -11.02 1.98
CA VAL A 223 4.85 -12.09 1.02
C VAL A 223 5.01 -13.42 1.73
N GLU A 224 4.00 -14.27 1.69
CA GLU A 224 4.00 -15.56 2.42
C GLU A 224 4.66 -16.68 1.59
N ARG A 225 4.19 -16.89 0.36
CA ARG A 225 4.59 -18.03 -0.46
C ARG A 225 4.79 -17.64 -1.91
N VAL A 226 5.85 -18.18 -2.52
CA VAL A 226 6.13 -18.13 -3.95
C VAL A 226 5.73 -19.48 -4.54
N THR A 227 4.58 -19.58 -5.19
CA THR A 227 4.05 -20.87 -5.71
C THR A 227 4.16 -20.92 -7.22
N PRO A 228 4.85 -21.90 -7.83
CA PRO A 228 4.85 -22.08 -9.28
C PRO A 228 3.43 -22.18 -9.84
N HIS A 229 3.19 -21.60 -11.02
CA HIS A 229 1.85 -21.63 -11.65
C HIS A 229 1.28 -23.05 -11.83
N SER A 230 2.12 -24.09 -11.92
CA SER A 230 1.68 -25.48 -12.05
C SER A 230 0.98 -26.03 -10.80
N GLU A 231 1.20 -25.45 -9.62
CA GLU A 231 0.71 -25.99 -8.33
C GLU A 231 -0.58 -25.29 -7.83
N THR A 232 -1.15 -24.38 -8.63
CA THR A 232 -2.24 -23.50 -8.18
C THR A 232 -3.64 -24.09 -8.38
N GLN A 233 -3.74 -25.29 -8.99
CA GLN A 233 -5.00 -26.01 -9.16
C GLN A 233 -5.49 -26.73 -7.90
N ASP A 234 -4.62 -26.86 -6.87
CA ASP A 234 -4.92 -27.63 -5.65
C ASP A 234 -5.25 -26.76 -4.43
N ILE A 235 -5.33 -25.43 -4.60
CA ILE A 235 -5.66 -24.49 -3.50
C ILE A 235 -7.17 -24.22 -3.55
N GLY A 236 -7.95 -25.23 -3.17
CA GLY A 236 -9.40 -25.18 -2.98
C GLY A 236 -9.78 -25.14 -1.51
#